data_AF-A0A2G2MA73-F1
#
_entry.id   AF-A0A2G2MA73-F1
#
_cell.length_a   1.000
_cell.length_b   1.000
_cell.length_c   1.000
_cell.angle_alpha   90.00
_cell.angle_beta   90.00
_cell.angle_gamma   90.00
#
_symmetry.space_group_name_H-M   'P 1'
#
loop_
_entity.id
_entity.type
_entity.pdbx_description
1 polymer ?
#
loop_
_entity_poly.entity_id
_entity_poly.type
_entity_poly.pdbx_seq_one_letter_code
_entity_poly.pdbx_strand_id
1 'polypeptide(L)'
;MNTFQIAGSALDGYKNEKLSDERINALVTQANEQIDEIAQNKELYDSFLTQVNAPKKIDNIILWVLFMSNEDICSEYIDAFDKDFSDNIPISDLADLLIYIVFLKKVKNTELEGFDYLSDYEEEGIEDVDQFALTNSFLYIQKTKEVQIDFNF
;
A
#
# COMPACT_ATOMS: atom_id res chain seq x y z
N MET A 1 -4.48 4.84 -11.31
CA MET A 1 -3.35 5.38 -12.10
C MET A 1 -2.33 4.26 -12.37
N ASN A 2 -1.65 4.26 -13.52
CA ASN A 2 -0.57 3.30 -13.78
C ASN A 2 0.70 3.82 -13.11
N THR A 3 1.15 3.16 -12.04
CA THR A 3 2.38 3.52 -11.35
C THR A 3 3.62 3.47 -12.25
N PHE A 4 3.58 2.71 -13.35
CA PHE A 4 4.63 2.69 -14.37
C PHE A 4 4.66 3.92 -15.30
N GLN A 5 3.75 4.88 -15.20
CA GLN A 5 3.80 6.07 -16.04
C GLN A 5 4.73 7.16 -15.49
N ILE A 6 5.06 7.12 -14.20
CA ILE A 6 6.02 8.06 -13.60
C ILE A 6 7.38 7.87 -14.28
N ALA A 7 7.92 8.91 -14.90
CA ALA A 7 9.21 8.83 -15.59
C ALA A 7 10.30 8.29 -14.64
N GLY A 8 11.16 7.39 -15.12
CA GLY A 8 12.22 6.79 -14.30
C GLY A 8 13.15 7.84 -13.69
N SER A 9 13.50 8.86 -14.45
CA SER A 9 14.30 10.01 -13.98
C SER A 9 13.60 10.83 -12.89
N ALA A 10 12.27 10.87 -12.89
CA ALA A 10 11.50 11.55 -11.85
C ALA A 10 11.47 10.70 -10.56
N LEU A 11 11.37 9.37 -10.68
CA LEU A 11 11.51 8.44 -9.55
C LEU A 11 12.91 8.50 -8.94
N ASP A 12 13.95 8.52 -9.77
CA ASP A 12 15.34 8.70 -9.33
C ASP A 12 15.53 10.05 -8.62
N GLY A 13 15.01 11.13 -9.20
CA GLY A 13 15.06 12.47 -8.60
C GLY A 13 14.38 12.50 -7.23
N TYR A 14 13.16 12.00 -7.12
CA TYR A 14 12.42 11.98 -5.86
C TYR A 14 13.07 11.08 -4.80
N LYS A 15 13.53 9.87 -5.19
CA LYS A 15 14.27 8.98 -4.30
C LYS A 15 15.56 9.60 -3.76
N ASN A 16 16.25 10.39 -4.58
CA ASN A 16 17.53 10.98 -4.18
C ASN A 16 17.38 12.33 -3.46
N GLU A 17 16.32 13.09 -3.75
CA GLU A 17 16.14 14.46 -3.27
C GLU A 17 15.10 14.59 -2.13
N LYS A 18 14.17 13.63 -2.00
CA LYS A 18 13.02 13.71 -1.09
C LYS A 18 12.87 12.50 -0.17
N LEU A 19 13.13 11.28 -0.66
CA LEU A 19 12.95 10.03 0.09
C LEU A 19 14.30 9.47 0.59
N SER A 20 14.73 9.91 1.78
CA SER A 20 16.00 9.44 2.35
C SER A 20 15.99 7.92 2.60
N ASP A 21 17.19 7.30 2.59
CA ASP A 21 17.32 5.87 2.88
C ASP A 21 16.85 5.53 4.31
N GLU A 22 17.08 6.44 5.27
CA GLU A 22 16.58 6.30 6.64
C GLU A 22 15.05 6.25 6.67
N ARG A 23 14.37 7.12 5.91
CA ARG A 23 12.90 7.14 5.85
C ARG A 23 12.36 5.83 5.26
N ILE A 24 12.97 5.34 4.19
CA ILE A 24 12.55 4.08 3.56
C ILE A 24 12.78 2.89 4.48
N ASN A 25 13.95 2.83 5.13
CA ASN A 25 14.25 1.75 6.08
C ASN A 25 13.28 1.75 7.27
N ALA A 26 12.88 2.93 7.74
CA ALA A 26 11.87 3.05 8.78
C ALA A 26 10.51 2.52 8.32
N LEU A 27 10.04 2.91 7.12
CA LEU A 27 8.78 2.44 6.56
C LEU A 27 8.77 0.93 6.30
N VAL A 28 9.87 0.38 5.77
CA VAL A 28 9.99 -1.07 5.53
C VAL A 28 10.03 -1.85 6.85
N THR A 29 10.73 -1.35 7.86
CA THR A 29 10.74 -1.96 9.19
C THR A 29 9.33 -1.99 9.79
N GLN A 30 8.65 -0.84 9.79
CA GLN A 30 7.28 -0.72 10.26
C GLN A 30 6.33 -1.68 9.53
N ALA A 31 6.46 -1.77 8.20
CA ALA A 31 5.64 -2.67 7.41
C ALA A 31 5.79 -4.14 7.82
N ASN A 32 7.03 -4.58 8.05
CA ASN A 32 7.28 -5.96 8.49
C ASN A 32 6.76 -6.21 9.91
N GLU A 33 7.03 -5.31 10.85
CA GLU A 33 6.62 -5.47 12.25
C GLU A 33 5.10 -5.55 12.40
N GLN A 34 4.35 -4.69 11.70
CA GLN A 34 2.89 -4.70 11.78
C GLN A 34 2.27 -5.93 11.10
N ILE A 35 2.84 -6.41 9.98
CA ILE A 35 2.38 -7.64 9.33
C ILE A 35 2.70 -8.89 10.16
N ASP A 36 3.88 -8.94 10.78
CA ASP A 36 4.25 -10.03 11.68
C ASP A 36 3.38 -10.07 12.93
N GLU A 37 2.97 -8.90 13.43
CA GLU A 37 2.09 -8.79 14.60
C GLU A 37 0.67 -9.25 14.30
N ILE A 38 0.02 -8.74 13.24
CA ILE A 38 -1.32 -9.18 12.86
C ILE A 38 -1.37 -10.69 12.60
N ALA A 39 -0.29 -11.28 12.06
CA ALA A 39 -0.16 -12.73 11.84
C ALA A 39 -0.17 -13.57 13.13
N GLN A 40 0.09 -12.98 14.30
CA GLN A 40 -0.04 -13.66 15.60
C GLN A 40 -1.50 -13.88 15.98
N ASN A 41 -2.42 -13.07 15.45
CA ASN A 41 -3.85 -13.27 15.57
C ASN A 41 -4.39 -13.88 14.27
N LYS A 42 -4.45 -15.22 14.25
CA LYS A 42 -4.85 -15.98 13.07
C LYS A 42 -6.22 -15.58 12.51
N GLU A 43 -7.20 -15.31 13.37
CA GLU A 43 -8.56 -14.96 12.95
C GLU A 43 -8.59 -13.62 12.22
N LEU A 44 -7.95 -12.61 12.81
CA LEU A 44 -7.82 -11.27 12.21
C LEU A 44 -7.01 -11.31 10.91
N TYR A 45 -5.91 -12.08 10.89
CA TYR A 45 -5.07 -12.21 9.70
C TYR A 45 -5.78 -12.93 8.54
N ASP A 46 -6.48 -14.03 8.83
CA ASP A 46 -7.26 -14.76 7.82
C ASP A 46 -8.42 -13.89 7.29
N SER A 47 -9.06 -13.10 8.15
CA SER A 47 -10.09 -12.11 7.78
C SER A 47 -9.52 -11.05 6.85
N PHE A 48 -8.39 -10.43 7.22
CA PHE A 48 -7.67 -9.47 6.41
C PHE A 48 -7.36 -10.00 5.01
N LEU A 49 -6.69 -11.16 4.92
CA LEU A 49 -6.31 -11.77 3.64
C LEU A 49 -7.53 -12.08 2.76
N THR A 50 -8.64 -12.49 3.38
CA THR A 50 -9.91 -12.74 2.69
C THR A 50 -10.50 -11.46 2.13
N GLN A 51 -10.56 -10.38 2.93
CA GLN A 51 -11.14 -9.11 2.52
C GLN A 51 -10.37 -8.44 1.37
N VAL A 52 -9.04 -8.58 1.34
CA VAL A 52 -8.22 -8.04 0.25
C VAL A 52 -8.05 -9.02 -0.92
N ASN A 53 -8.60 -10.24 -0.81
CA ASN A 53 -8.50 -11.32 -1.79
C ASN A 53 -7.04 -11.61 -2.22
N ALA A 54 -6.13 -11.67 -1.23
CA ALA A 54 -4.70 -11.81 -1.45
C ALA A 54 -4.31 -13.19 -2.04
N PRO A 55 -3.43 -13.28 -3.07
CA PRO A 55 -2.80 -14.55 -3.44
C PRO A 55 -1.92 -15.12 -2.31
N LYS A 56 -1.58 -16.42 -2.42
CA LYS A 56 -0.86 -17.17 -1.38
C LYS A 56 0.55 -16.66 -1.05
N LYS A 57 1.16 -15.80 -1.88
CA LYS A 57 2.50 -15.25 -1.68
C LYS A 57 2.53 -13.79 -2.14
N ILE A 58 2.70 -12.87 -1.19
CA ILE A 58 2.79 -11.43 -1.41
C ILE A 58 3.90 -10.90 -0.50
N ASP A 59 4.70 -9.96 -0.98
CA ASP A 59 5.73 -9.31 -0.17
C ASP A 59 5.11 -8.41 0.91
N ASN A 60 5.72 -8.37 2.10
CA ASN A 60 5.20 -7.63 3.26
C ASN A 60 4.97 -6.14 3.01
N ILE A 61 5.83 -5.49 2.21
CA ILE A 61 5.65 -4.07 1.87
C ILE A 61 4.41 -3.82 1.01
N ILE A 62 4.00 -4.81 0.20
CA ILE A 62 2.77 -4.75 -0.60
C ILE A 62 1.56 -5.08 0.29
N LEU A 63 1.66 -6.11 1.14
CA LEU A 63 0.62 -6.42 2.12
C LEU A 63 0.34 -5.26 3.06
N TRP A 64 1.37 -4.56 3.51
CA TRP A 64 1.22 -3.41 4.39
C TRP A 64 0.48 -2.25 3.71
N VAL A 65 0.78 -1.98 2.44
CA VAL A 65 0.02 -0.99 1.65
C VAL A 65 -1.46 -1.38 1.57
N LEU A 66 -1.79 -2.67 1.42
CA LEU A 66 -3.18 -3.16 1.42
C LEU A 66 -3.83 -3.07 2.81
N PHE A 67 -3.09 -3.43 3.86
CA PHE A 67 -3.53 -3.36 5.26
C PHE A 67 -3.88 -1.93 5.66
N MET A 68 -2.95 -0.99 5.48
CA MET A 68 -3.16 0.42 5.77
C MET A 68 -4.22 1.08 4.88
N SER A 69 -4.68 0.39 3.84
CA SER A 69 -5.79 0.83 2.99
C SER A 69 -7.15 0.24 3.41
N ASN A 70 -7.22 -0.61 4.45
CA ASN A 70 -8.46 -1.22 4.98
C ASN A 70 -8.74 -0.74 6.42
N GLU A 71 -9.68 0.21 6.54
CA GLU A 71 -10.01 0.87 7.81
C GLU A 71 -10.62 -0.09 8.86
N ASP A 72 -11.52 -0.99 8.45
CA ASP A 72 -12.18 -1.92 9.37
C ASP A 72 -11.16 -2.86 10.03
N ILE A 73 -10.28 -3.45 9.21
CA ILE A 73 -9.20 -4.33 9.68
C ILE A 73 -8.19 -3.55 10.53
N CYS A 74 -7.86 -2.31 10.15
CA CYS A 74 -6.98 -1.47 10.97
C CYS A 74 -7.59 -1.17 12.34
N SER A 75 -8.89 -0.87 12.41
CA SER A 75 -9.60 -0.63 13.66
C SER A 75 -9.61 -1.89 14.54
N GLU A 76 -9.93 -3.05 13.97
CA GLU A 76 -9.89 -4.34 14.69
C GLU A 76 -8.48 -4.67 15.20
N TYR A 77 -7.44 -4.36 14.43
CA TYR A 77 -6.05 -4.51 14.84
C TYR A 77 -5.69 -3.58 16.02
N ILE A 78 -6.09 -2.31 15.96
CA ILE A 78 -5.84 -1.34 17.03
C ILE A 78 -6.44 -1.82 18.35
N ASP A 79 -7.69 -2.29 18.31
CA ASP A 79 -8.39 -2.83 19.48
C ASP A 79 -7.77 -4.15 19.97
N ALA A 80 -7.45 -5.08 19.06
CA ALA A 80 -6.93 -6.40 19.43
C ALA A 80 -5.54 -6.37 20.04
N PHE A 81 -4.73 -5.36 19.70
CA PHE A 81 -3.35 -5.21 20.16
C PHE A 81 -3.13 -3.98 21.06
N ASP A 82 -4.19 -3.31 21.50
CA ASP A 82 -4.18 -2.15 22.42
C ASP A 82 -3.20 -1.05 21.94
N LYS A 83 -3.36 -0.63 20.67
CA LYS A 83 -2.48 0.36 20.05
C LYS A 83 -2.93 1.79 20.36
N ASP A 84 -1.97 2.67 20.63
CA ASP A 84 -2.18 4.10 20.88
C ASP A 84 -2.02 4.96 19.60
N PHE A 85 -2.35 4.38 18.44
CA PHE A 85 -2.28 5.10 17.17
C PHE A 85 -3.60 5.85 16.90
N SER A 86 -3.52 6.92 16.12
CA SER A 86 -4.72 7.55 15.56
C SER A 86 -5.30 6.65 14.47
N ASP A 87 -6.62 6.45 14.48
CA ASP A 87 -7.36 5.71 13.43
C ASP A 87 -7.22 6.34 12.03
N ASN A 88 -6.68 7.57 11.94
CA ASN A 88 -6.38 8.20 10.65
C ASN A 88 -5.14 7.60 10.00
N ILE A 89 -5.30 7.19 8.75
CA ILE A 89 -4.24 6.59 7.96
C ILE A 89 -3.19 7.63 7.57
N PRO A 90 -1.89 7.37 7.76
CA PRO A 90 -0.81 8.29 7.41
C PRO A 90 -0.58 8.26 5.88
N ILE A 91 -1.38 9.03 5.15
CA ILE A 91 -1.35 9.12 3.68
C ILE A 91 0.05 9.44 3.13
N SER A 92 0.86 10.19 3.88
CA SER A 92 2.27 10.45 3.55
C SER A 92 3.13 9.19 3.52
N ASP A 93 2.96 8.32 4.51
CA ASP A 93 3.76 7.10 4.70
C ASP A 93 3.37 6.06 3.64
N LEU A 94 2.08 5.99 3.34
CA LEU A 94 1.54 5.18 2.26
C LEU A 94 2.09 5.62 0.89
N ALA A 95 2.05 6.93 0.59
CA ALA A 95 2.56 7.48 -0.65
C ALA A 95 4.08 7.28 -0.81
N ASP A 96 4.83 7.52 0.26
CA ASP A 96 6.29 7.31 0.31
C ASP A 96 6.67 5.86 -0.03
N LEU A 97 6.01 4.89 0.61
CA LEU A 97 6.31 3.48 0.38
C LEU A 97 5.86 3.00 -1.00
N LEU A 98 4.72 3.49 -1.51
CA LEU A 98 4.26 3.22 -2.86
C LEU A 98 5.27 3.70 -3.91
N ILE A 99 5.79 4.92 -3.78
CA ILE A 99 6.82 5.46 -4.68
C ILE A 99 8.07 4.57 -4.65
N TYR A 100 8.46 4.09 -3.46
CA TYR A 100 9.61 3.20 -3.32
C TYR A 100 9.39 1.83 -3.99
N ILE A 101 8.21 1.22 -3.84
CA ILE A 101 7.85 -0.05 -4.49
C ILE A 101 7.93 0.08 -6.02
N VAL A 102 7.43 1.18 -6.57
CA VAL A 102 7.46 1.46 -8.00
C VAL A 102 8.89 1.69 -8.49
N PHE A 103 9.70 2.39 -7.70
CA PHE A 103 11.13 2.54 -7.97
C PHE A 103 11.86 1.19 -8.02
N LEU A 104 11.64 0.30 -7.04
CA LEU A 104 12.24 -1.04 -7.02
C LEU A 104 11.88 -1.84 -8.28
N LYS A 105 10.60 -1.86 -8.65
CA LYS A 105 10.14 -2.59 -9.82
C LYS A 105 10.65 -1.99 -11.12
N LYS A 106 10.50 -0.68 -11.31
CA LYS A 106 10.71 0.00 -12.60
C LYS A 106 12.18 0.38 -12.85
N VAL A 107 12.89 0.85 -11.82
CA VAL A 107 14.27 1.34 -11.95
C VAL A 107 15.28 0.25 -11.59
N LYS A 108 15.04 -0.50 -10.52
CA LYS A 108 15.96 -1.56 -10.08
C LYS A 108 15.65 -2.93 -10.68
N ASN A 109 14.50 -3.10 -11.34
CA ASN A 109 14.05 -4.37 -11.90
C ASN A 109 14.02 -5.50 -10.86
N THR A 110 13.66 -5.15 -9.61
CA THR A 110 13.51 -6.11 -8.52
C THR A 110 12.23 -6.92 -8.72
N GLU A 111 12.32 -8.24 -8.51
CA GLU A 111 11.15 -9.11 -8.48
C GLU A 111 10.37 -8.85 -7.20
N LEU A 112 9.07 -8.56 -7.33
CA LEU A 112 8.17 -8.23 -6.23
C LEU A 112 6.88 -9.03 -6.41
N GLU A 113 6.62 -9.94 -5.47
CA GLU A 113 5.49 -10.85 -5.46
C GLU A 113 4.22 -10.08 -5.06
N GLY A 114 3.21 -10.10 -5.92
CA GLY A 114 1.96 -9.36 -5.73
C GLY A 114 2.00 -7.90 -6.19
N PHE A 115 3.08 -7.45 -6.86
CA PHE A 115 3.17 -6.10 -7.41
C PHE A 115 2.02 -5.79 -8.39
N ASP A 116 1.62 -6.80 -9.18
CA ASP A 116 0.58 -6.66 -10.20
C ASP A 116 -0.76 -6.21 -9.59
N TYR A 117 -1.00 -6.49 -8.29
CA TYR A 117 -2.19 -6.09 -7.54
C TYR A 117 -2.33 -4.56 -7.37
N LEU A 118 -1.23 -3.83 -7.50
CA LEU A 118 -1.18 -2.37 -7.44
C LEU A 118 -1.29 -1.71 -8.84
N SER A 119 -1.35 -2.49 -9.93
CA SER A 119 -1.02 -2.02 -11.29
C SER A 119 -2.17 -1.89 -12.31
N ASP A 120 -3.41 -2.29 -11.97
CA ASP A 120 -4.56 -2.30 -12.90
C ASP A 120 -5.22 -0.92 -13.12
N TYR A 121 -4.57 0.02 -13.83
CA TYR A 121 -5.24 1.24 -14.29
C TYR A 121 -4.63 1.76 -15.59
N GLU A 122 -5.46 1.96 -16.61
CA GLU A 122 -5.04 2.50 -17.91
C GLU A 122 -5.57 3.93 -18.10
N GLU A 123 -4.70 4.93 -17.99
CA GLU A 123 -4.87 6.26 -18.62
C GLU A 123 -3.51 6.98 -18.64
N GLU A 124 -3.09 7.59 -19.75
CA GLU A 124 -1.72 8.12 -19.98
C GLU A 124 -1.47 9.56 -19.47
N GLY A 125 -0.24 9.81 -18.96
CA GLY A 125 0.42 11.14 -19.02
C GLY A 125 0.54 11.92 -17.70
N ILE A 126 1.48 11.54 -16.81
CA ILE A 126 1.86 12.37 -15.65
C ILE A 126 3.34 12.72 -15.72
N GLU A 127 3.64 14.01 -15.81
CA GLU A 127 5.02 14.53 -15.96
C GLU A 127 5.70 14.87 -14.61
N ASP A 128 4.94 15.01 -13.51
CA ASP A 128 5.45 15.43 -12.19
C ASP A 128 5.17 14.40 -11.07
N VAL A 129 6.14 14.20 -10.15
CA VAL A 129 6.00 13.28 -8.98
C VAL A 129 5.02 13.81 -7.92
N ASP A 130 4.62 15.07 -7.98
CA ASP A 130 3.90 15.73 -6.88
C ASP A 130 2.48 16.20 -7.21
N GLN A 131 1.76 15.63 -8.18
CA GLN A 131 0.43 16.19 -8.49
C GLN A 131 -0.71 15.58 -7.64
N PHE A 132 -0.65 15.97 -6.35
CA PHE A 132 -1.55 15.84 -5.18
C PHE A 132 -1.59 14.50 -4.43
N ALA A 133 -0.49 14.15 -3.72
CA ALA A 133 -0.27 12.91 -2.95
C ALA A 133 -0.55 11.65 -3.78
N LEU A 134 0.11 11.64 -4.94
CA LEU A 134 -0.13 10.86 -6.15
C LEU A 134 -1.30 9.87 -6.02
N THR A 135 -2.53 10.22 -6.41
CA THR A 135 -3.28 11.47 -6.22
C THR A 135 -4.44 11.31 -5.19
N ASN A 136 -4.14 11.12 -3.88
CA ASN A 136 -4.91 10.61 -2.70
C ASN A 136 -5.24 9.09 -2.57
N SER A 137 -4.24 8.21 -2.64
CA SER A 137 -4.36 7.34 -3.80
C SER A 137 -3.60 6.03 -3.98
N PHE A 138 -3.97 5.24 -4.98
CA PHE A 138 -4.92 5.54 -6.09
C PHE A 138 -6.42 5.35 -5.80
N LEU A 139 -7.04 6.43 -5.28
CA LEU A 139 -8.32 6.64 -4.59
C LEU A 139 -8.74 5.52 -3.62
N TYR A 140 -7.84 5.24 -2.67
CA TYR A 140 -7.89 4.14 -1.69
C TYR A 140 -7.97 2.76 -2.34
N ILE A 141 -7.10 2.56 -3.35
CA ILE A 141 -7.01 1.43 -4.31
C ILE A 141 -8.00 0.30 -4.03
N GLN A 142 -9.20 0.35 -4.59
CA GLN A 142 -9.99 1.56 -4.84
C GLN A 142 -11.35 1.22 -4.26
N LYS A 143 -11.47 1.54 -2.96
CA LYS A 143 -12.51 1.18 -2.00
C LYS A 143 -12.89 -0.30 -2.10
N THR A 144 -12.29 -1.14 -1.26
CA THR A 144 -12.87 -2.43 -0.84
C THR A 144 -13.21 -3.49 -1.93
N LYS A 145 -13.06 -3.20 -3.23
CA LYS A 145 -13.38 -4.07 -4.40
C LYS A 145 -14.62 -5.00 -4.20
N GLU A 146 -15.74 -4.37 -3.80
CA GLU A 146 -17.16 -4.78 -3.52
C GLU A 146 -17.83 -5.87 -4.44
N VAL A 147 -18.88 -6.66 -4.05
CA VAL A 147 -20.38 -6.36 -3.99
C VAL A 147 -21.16 -7.24 -2.95
N GLN A 148 -22.34 -6.85 -2.39
CA GLN A 148 -23.68 -6.87 -3.04
C GLN A 148 -24.70 -5.88 -2.43
N ILE A 149 -25.49 -5.24 -3.30
CA ILE A 149 -26.82 -4.70 -2.95
C ILE A 149 -27.81 -5.87 -3.01
N ASP A 150 -28.47 -6.17 -1.90
CA ASP A 150 -29.58 -7.10 -1.86
C ASP A 150 -30.88 -6.34 -2.19
N PHE A 151 -31.36 -6.48 -3.42
CA PHE A 151 -32.71 -6.04 -3.77
C PHE A 151 -33.70 -7.11 -3.30
N ASN A 152 -33.97 -7.13 -1.99
CA ASN A 152 -35.14 -7.83 -1.48
C ASN A 152 -36.39 -7.10 -2.01
N PHE A 153 -36.94 -7.63 -3.10
CA PHE A 153 -38.31 -7.40 -3.56
C PHE A 153 -39.21 -8.52 -3.05
#